data_AF-A0A962JMI7-F1
#
_entry.id   AF-A0A962JMI7-F1
#
_cell.length_a   1.000
_cell.length_b   1.000
_cell.length_c   1.000
_cell.angle_alpha   90.00
_cell.angle_beta   90.00
_cell.angle_gamma   90.00
#
_symmetry.space_group_name_H-M   'P 1'
#
loop_
_entity.id
_entity.type
_entity.pdbx_description
1 polymer ?
#
loop_
_entity_poly.entity_id
_entity_poly.type
_entity_poly.pdbx_seq_one_letter_code
_entity_poly.pdbx_strand_id
1 'polypeptide(L)'
;MTVGYNLALVSIAFSIQTLLIQGLMTAFIVGSVLTNLVAQHQYRAFNQQQQDDTAVQPTTNEEEHSKQLIALSHDMRTPLSGILGMTELLLDTQLSPTQRDYTQTIQASGNALLHLINDRLDSSNNTEKDFTILEEIFDITELVHYCLDIFKSRADDKGVELISYIDSALPKEVLGDAVRLRQILCRFIHNALRFTEHGEIVISLKNTIFNQSLGIQFSVQDTGIG
;
A
#
# COMPACT_ATOMS: atom_id res chain seq x y z
N MET A 1 -1.63 12.30 -97.09
CA MET A 1 -1.48 13.36 -96.07
C MET A 1 -2.40 13.17 -94.85
N THR A 2 -3.58 12.57 -94.98
CA THR A 2 -4.57 12.40 -93.90
C THR A 2 -4.13 11.48 -92.74
N VAL A 3 -3.39 10.39 -93.02
CA VAL A 3 -2.94 9.43 -91.98
C VAL A 3 -1.92 10.05 -91.01
N GLY A 4 -0.99 10.86 -91.51
CA GLY A 4 0.01 11.53 -90.66
C GLY A 4 -0.60 12.60 -89.75
N TYR A 5 -1.62 13.31 -90.23
CA TYR A 5 -2.38 14.30 -89.44
C TYR A 5 -3.17 13.65 -88.31
N ASN A 6 -3.84 12.51 -88.58
CA ASN A 6 -4.56 11.76 -87.55
C ASN A 6 -3.62 11.20 -86.48
N LEU A 7 -2.43 10.72 -86.86
CA LEU A 7 -1.44 10.21 -85.91
C LEU A 7 -0.88 11.32 -84.99
N ALA A 8 -0.64 12.52 -85.54
CA ALA A 8 -0.20 13.67 -84.76
C ALA A 8 -1.28 14.14 -83.76
N LEU A 9 -2.55 14.17 -84.16
CA LEU A 9 -3.66 14.53 -83.27
C LEU A 9 -3.79 13.53 -82.10
N VAL A 10 -3.65 12.23 -82.36
CA VAL A 10 -3.69 11.19 -81.31
C VAL A 10 -2.52 11.34 -80.33
N SER A 11 -1.31 11.64 -80.83
CA SER A 11 -0.14 11.86 -79.97
C SER A 11 -0.29 13.11 -79.08
N ILE A 12 -0.87 14.18 -79.62
CA ILE A 12 -1.15 15.41 -78.86
C ILE A 12 -2.21 15.12 -77.78
N ALA A 13 -3.28 14.41 -78.14
CA ALA A 13 -4.33 14.03 -77.18
C ALA A 13 -3.78 13.17 -76.03
N PHE A 14 -2.94 12.17 -76.34
CA PHE A 14 -2.27 11.34 -75.33
C PHE A 14 -1.35 12.17 -74.43
N SER A 15 -0.58 13.09 -75.01
CA SER A 15 0.31 13.98 -74.23
C SER A 15 -0.47 14.87 -73.27
N ILE A 16 -1.59 15.46 -73.73
CA ILE A 16 -2.50 16.26 -72.88
C ILE A 16 -3.07 15.39 -71.76
N GLN A 17 -3.51 14.17 -72.08
CA GLN A 17 -4.05 13.24 -71.07
C GLN A 17 -3.01 12.87 -70.01
N THR A 18 -1.76 12.62 -70.39
CA THR A 18 -0.68 12.34 -69.42
C THR A 18 -0.36 13.53 -68.53
N LEU A 19 -0.35 14.75 -69.07
CA LEU A 19 -0.12 15.97 -68.30
C LEU A 19 -1.24 16.22 -67.27
N LEU A 20 -2.49 15.97 -67.67
CA LEU A 20 -3.65 16.06 -66.77
C LEU A 20 -3.55 15.05 -65.62
N ILE A 21 -3.17 13.81 -65.90
CA ILE A 21 -2.99 12.77 -64.87
C ILE A 21 -1.86 13.14 -63.91
N GLN A 22 -0.73 13.64 -64.42
CA GLN A 22 0.39 14.09 -63.59
C GLN A 22 -0.01 15.27 -62.69
N GLY A 23 -0.78 16.23 -63.20
CA GLY A 23 -1.30 17.36 -62.42
C GLY A 23 -2.25 16.91 -61.30
N LEU A 24 -3.12 15.93 -61.57
CA LEU A 24 -4.00 15.36 -60.55
C LEU A 24 -3.24 14.59 -59.46
N MET A 25 -2.21 13.82 -59.85
CA MET A 25 -1.38 13.08 -58.90
C MET A 25 -0.57 14.01 -57.98
N THR A 26 0.03 15.07 -58.53
CA THR A 26 0.77 16.04 -57.71
C THR A 26 -0.14 16.78 -56.74
N ALA A 27 -1.34 17.19 -57.18
CA ALA A 27 -2.34 17.80 -56.32
C ALA A 27 -2.76 16.87 -55.17
N PHE A 28 -2.97 15.59 -55.45
CA PHE A 28 -3.33 14.59 -54.44
C PHE A 28 -2.21 14.39 -53.40
N ILE A 29 -0.95 14.26 -53.85
CA ILE A 29 0.20 14.11 -52.96
C ILE A 29 0.32 15.33 -52.04
N VAL A 30 0.25 16.54 -52.59
CA VAL A 30 0.35 17.77 -51.80
C VAL A 30 -0.78 17.85 -50.76
N GLY A 31 -2.02 17.50 -51.13
CA GLY A 31 -3.14 17.44 -50.20
C GLY A 31 -2.94 16.44 -49.06
N SER A 32 -2.42 15.25 -49.37
CA SER A 32 -2.13 14.22 -48.36
C SER A 32 -1.04 14.65 -47.35
N VAL A 33 -0.02 15.37 -47.82
CA VAL A 33 1.04 15.89 -46.96
C VAL A 33 0.50 17.02 -46.07
N LEU A 34 -0.30 17.93 -46.62
CA LEU A 34 -0.90 19.03 -45.83
C LEU A 34 -1.82 18.49 -44.73
N THR A 35 -2.68 17.52 -45.05
CA THR A 35 -3.57 16.90 -44.06
C THR A 35 -2.79 16.17 -42.97
N ASN A 36 -1.71 15.48 -43.31
CA ASN A 36 -0.83 14.83 -42.33
C ASN A 36 -0.11 15.84 -41.42
N LEU A 37 0.42 16.93 -41.97
CA LEU A 37 1.06 17.99 -41.18
C LEU A 37 0.07 18.66 -40.22
N VAL A 38 -1.15 18.93 -40.67
CA VAL A 38 -2.22 19.48 -39.82
C VAL A 38 -2.58 18.49 -38.70
N ALA A 39 -2.75 17.21 -39.03
CA ALA A 39 -3.02 16.17 -38.04
C ALA A 39 -1.88 16.06 -37.00
N GLN A 40 -0.62 16.14 -37.45
CA GLN A 40 0.53 16.11 -36.56
C GLN A 40 0.58 17.34 -35.64
N HIS A 41 0.24 18.52 -36.16
CA HIS A 41 0.13 19.73 -35.35
C HIS A 41 -0.98 19.62 -34.30
N GLN A 42 -2.15 19.11 -34.68
CA GLN A 42 -3.25 18.88 -33.75
C GLN A 42 -2.89 17.86 -32.67
N TYR A 43 -2.22 16.78 -33.05
CA TYR A 43 -1.76 15.74 -32.11
C TYR A 43 -0.76 16.31 -31.09
N ARG A 44 0.16 17.16 -31.53
CA ARG A 44 1.11 17.84 -30.63
C ARG A 44 0.41 18.81 -29.68
N ALA A 45 -0.53 19.62 -30.17
CA ALA A 45 -1.27 20.55 -29.34
C ALA A 45 -2.10 19.82 -28.26
N PHE A 46 -2.75 18.71 -28.63
CA PHE A 46 -3.52 17.89 -27.69
C PHE A 46 -2.64 17.25 -26.62
N ASN A 47 -1.47 16.71 -26.99
CA ASN A 47 -0.53 16.13 -26.03
C ASN A 47 0.11 17.19 -25.12
N GLN A 48 0.33 18.41 -25.64
CA GLN A 48 0.87 19.52 -24.86
C GLN A 48 -0.16 20.02 -23.83
N GLN A 49 -1.44 20.07 -24.20
CA GLN A 49 -2.52 20.42 -23.28
C GLN A 49 -2.71 19.35 -22.19
N GLN A 50 -2.58 18.06 -22.55
CA GLN A 50 -2.53 16.99 -21.54
C GLN A 50 -1.32 17.12 -20.61
N GLN A 51 -0.15 17.49 -21.13
CA GLN A 51 1.03 17.74 -20.29
C GLN A 51 0.86 18.94 -19.37
N ASP A 52 0.20 20.02 -19.80
CA ASP A 52 -0.09 21.19 -18.96
C ASP A 52 -1.15 20.90 -17.88
N ASP A 53 -2.20 20.10 -18.19
CA ASP A 53 -3.19 19.65 -17.20
C ASP A 53 -2.59 18.64 -16.21
N THR A 54 -1.57 17.87 -16.62
CA THR A 54 -0.77 17.01 -15.73
C THR A 54 0.34 17.79 -15.02
N ALA A 55 0.64 19.02 -15.46
CA ALA A 55 1.60 19.95 -14.87
C ALA A 55 0.93 20.97 -13.93
N VAL A 56 -0.23 20.63 -13.36
CA VAL A 56 -0.56 21.10 -12.02
C VAL A 56 0.56 20.58 -11.10
N GLN A 57 1.41 21.49 -10.65
CA GLN A 57 2.58 21.23 -9.79
C GLN A 57 2.27 20.19 -8.68
N PRO A 58 2.97 19.04 -8.61
CA PRO A 58 2.75 18.08 -7.52
C PRO A 58 3.78 18.20 -6.40
N THR A 59 4.44 19.34 -6.16
CA THR A 59 5.66 19.33 -5.29
C THR A 59 5.77 20.41 -4.21
N THR A 60 4.71 21.15 -3.88
CA THR A 60 4.75 22.08 -2.72
C THR A 60 3.68 21.82 -1.66
N ASN A 61 2.53 21.24 -2.00
CA ASN A 61 1.49 20.94 -1.01
C ASN A 61 1.64 19.58 -0.32
N GLU A 62 2.18 18.56 -0.98
CA GLU A 62 2.21 17.21 -0.39
C GLU A 62 3.22 17.09 0.74
N GLU A 63 4.42 17.66 0.59
CA GLU A 63 5.42 17.65 1.66
C GLU A 63 5.01 18.52 2.86
N GLU A 64 4.37 19.65 2.62
CA GLU A 64 3.92 20.55 3.68
C GLU A 64 2.69 19.97 4.41
N HIS A 65 1.73 19.42 3.67
CA HIS A 65 0.61 18.66 4.23
C HIS A 65 1.09 17.42 4.98
N SER A 66 2.12 16.73 4.48
CA SER A 66 2.76 15.59 5.15
C SER A 66 3.43 16.00 6.48
N LYS A 67 4.21 17.09 6.48
CA LYS A 67 4.79 17.65 7.72
C LYS A 67 3.70 18.06 8.72
N GLN A 68 2.58 18.59 8.24
CA GLN A 68 1.43 18.92 9.09
C GLN A 68 0.77 17.66 9.68
N LEU A 69 0.62 16.58 8.92
CA LEU A 69 0.08 15.30 9.41
C LEU A 69 1.01 14.62 10.43
N ILE A 70 2.33 14.68 10.20
CA ILE A 70 3.34 14.15 11.14
C ILE A 70 3.35 14.97 12.43
N ALA A 71 3.32 16.31 12.34
CA ALA A 71 3.25 17.18 13.50
C ALA A 71 1.96 16.96 14.30
N LEU A 72 0.80 16.87 13.62
CA LEU A 72 -0.48 16.59 14.25
C LEU A 72 -0.48 15.23 14.95
N SER A 73 0.13 14.20 14.36
CA SER A 73 0.27 12.88 14.98
C SER A 73 1.08 12.96 16.28
N HIS A 74 2.19 13.70 16.28
CA HIS A 74 3.00 13.90 17.48
C HIS A 74 2.23 14.65 18.58
N ASP A 75 1.50 15.69 18.18
CA ASP A 75 0.67 16.51 19.06
C ASP A 75 -0.53 15.73 19.62
N MET A 76 -1.03 14.72 18.89
CA MET A 76 -2.06 13.80 19.38
C MET A 76 -1.50 12.67 20.24
N ARG A 77 -0.28 12.16 19.95
CA ARG A 77 0.36 11.08 20.72
C ARG A 77 0.68 11.51 22.15
N THR A 78 1.13 12.74 22.35
CA THR A 78 1.51 13.27 23.68
C THR A 78 0.35 13.26 24.70
N PRO A 79 -0.83 13.85 24.43
CA PRO A 79 -1.96 13.78 25.34
C PRO A 79 -2.52 12.36 25.47
N LEU A 80 -2.48 11.56 24.40
CA LEU A 80 -2.99 10.19 24.43
C LEU A 80 -2.11 9.26 25.29
N SER A 81 -0.79 9.41 25.22
CA SER A 81 0.17 8.71 26.09
C SER A 81 0.01 9.13 27.55
N GLY A 82 -0.31 10.40 27.81
CA GLY A 82 -0.64 10.89 29.14
C GLY A 82 -1.93 10.27 29.70
N ILE A 83 -2.99 10.16 28.88
CA ILE A 83 -4.23 9.49 29.27
C ILE A 83 -3.99 8.01 29.57
N LEU A 84 -3.22 7.32 28.72
CA LEU A 84 -2.87 5.91 28.93
C LEU A 84 -2.05 5.71 30.21
N GLY A 85 -1.05 6.56 30.46
CA GLY A 85 -0.27 6.53 31.70
C GLY A 85 -1.13 6.76 32.95
N MET A 86 -2.10 7.67 32.89
CA MET A 86 -3.02 7.88 34.01
C MET A 86 -4.02 6.74 34.19
N THR A 87 -4.44 6.07 33.11
CA THR A 87 -5.25 4.86 33.23
C THR A 87 -4.47 3.68 33.80
N GLU A 88 -3.19 3.54 33.46
CA GLU A 88 -2.27 2.55 34.06
C GLU A 88 -2.18 2.75 35.58
N LEU A 89 -1.89 3.99 36.00
CA LEU A 89 -1.80 4.36 37.42
C LEU A 89 -3.12 4.16 38.16
N LEU A 90 -4.27 4.36 37.49
CA LEU A 90 -5.59 4.10 38.08
C LEU A 90 -5.85 2.60 38.29
N LEU A 91 -5.43 1.75 37.35
CA LEU A 91 -5.60 0.30 37.45
C LEU A 91 -4.81 -0.32 38.61
N ASP A 92 -3.71 0.34 39.02
CA ASP A 92 -2.90 0.02 40.20
C ASP A 92 -3.54 0.46 41.53
N THR A 93 -4.65 1.19 41.51
CA THR A 93 -5.41 1.58 42.71
C THR A 93 -6.55 0.62 43.04
N GLN A 94 -7.15 0.79 44.23
CA GLN A 94 -8.39 0.08 44.58
C GLN A 94 -9.57 0.67 43.82
N LEU A 95 -10.02 -0.05 42.79
CA LEU A 95 -11.20 0.27 41.99
C LEU A 95 -12.32 -0.73 42.28
N SER A 96 -13.56 -0.25 42.32
CA SER A 96 -14.74 -1.13 42.27
C SER A 96 -14.81 -1.87 40.92
N PRO A 97 -15.55 -2.99 40.82
CA PRO A 97 -15.64 -3.77 39.58
C PRO A 97 -16.06 -2.93 38.36
N THR A 98 -17.08 -2.08 38.52
CA THR A 98 -17.57 -1.20 37.45
C THR A 98 -16.55 -0.13 37.04
N GLN A 99 -15.79 0.42 38.01
CA GLN A 99 -14.73 1.40 37.71
C GLN A 99 -13.57 0.74 36.97
N ARG A 100 -13.17 -0.47 37.36
CA ARG A 100 -12.13 -1.24 36.68
C ARG A 100 -12.53 -1.52 35.22
N ASP A 101 -13.78 -1.89 34.97
CA ASP A 101 -14.31 -2.14 33.64
C ASP A 101 -14.29 -0.88 32.75
N TYR A 102 -14.65 0.28 33.32
CA TYR A 102 -14.52 1.57 32.64
C TYR A 102 -13.06 1.93 32.35
N THR A 103 -12.14 1.75 33.31
CA THR A 103 -10.72 2.06 33.12
C THR A 103 -10.08 1.16 32.06
N GLN A 104 -10.40 -0.14 32.05
CA GLN A 104 -9.96 -1.08 31.01
C GLN A 104 -10.51 -0.70 29.63
N THR A 105 -11.77 -0.27 29.56
CA THR A 105 -12.37 0.22 28.31
C THR A 105 -11.67 1.47 27.77
N ILE A 106 -11.31 2.41 28.65
CA ILE A 106 -10.56 3.62 28.28
C ILE A 106 -9.16 3.24 27.78
N GLN A 107 -8.46 2.33 28.47
CA GLN A 107 -7.13 1.86 28.06
C GLN A 107 -7.17 1.16 26.70
N ALA A 108 -8.13 0.26 26.49
CA ALA A 108 -8.33 -0.43 25.21
C ALA A 108 -8.65 0.54 24.07
N SER A 109 -9.50 1.54 24.32
CA SER A 109 -9.87 2.57 23.33
C SER A 109 -8.70 3.50 23.00
N GLY A 110 -7.89 3.88 24.00
CA GLY A 110 -6.69 4.69 23.80
C GLY A 110 -5.62 3.97 22.99
N ASN A 111 -5.42 2.67 23.26
CA ASN A 111 -4.53 1.82 22.48
C ASN A 111 -5.03 1.64 21.03
N ALA A 112 -6.33 1.45 20.82
CA ALA A 112 -6.92 1.37 19.49
C ALA A 112 -6.77 2.69 18.71
N LEU A 113 -6.91 3.84 19.37
CA LEU A 113 -6.73 5.15 18.75
C LEU A 113 -5.26 5.41 18.38
N LEU A 114 -4.31 5.05 19.26
CA LEU A 114 -2.87 5.09 18.92
C LEU A 114 -2.58 4.24 17.68
N HIS A 115 -3.17 3.05 17.59
CA HIS A 115 -3.05 2.20 16.41
C HIS A 115 -3.59 2.86 15.15
N LEU A 116 -4.77 3.46 15.19
CA LEU A 116 -5.35 4.15 14.03
C LEU A 116 -4.54 5.38 13.60
N ILE A 117 -3.98 6.13 14.56
CA ILE A 117 -3.09 7.27 14.29
C ILE A 117 -1.80 6.79 13.62
N ASN A 118 -1.25 5.65 14.05
CA ASN A 118 -0.06 5.06 13.45
C ASN A 118 -0.35 4.46 12.06
N ASP A 119 -1.44 3.69 11.88
CA ASP A 119 -1.78 3.00 10.63
C ASP A 119 -2.08 3.97 9.46
N ARG A 120 -2.62 5.16 9.72
CA ARG A 120 -2.85 6.16 8.65
C ARG A 120 -1.57 6.84 8.15
N LEU A 121 -0.46 6.76 8.89
CA LEU A 121 0.84 7.24 8.43
C LEU A 121 1.58 6.20 7.57
N ASP A 122 1.30 4.91 7.77
CA ASP A 122 2.03 3.82 7.11
C ASP A 122 1.62 3.59 5.65
N SER A 123 0.42 4.01 5.22
CA SER A 123 -0.03 3.86 3.83
C SER A 123 0.60 4.85 2.83
N SER A 124 1.36 5.85 3.28
CA SER A 124 1.97 6.88 2.42
C SER A 124 3.50 6.87 2.38
N ASN A 125 4.16 5.96 3.11
CA ASN A 125 5.62 5.97 3.25
C ASN A 125 6.26 4.70 2.67
N ASN A 126 6.82 4.82 1.47
CA ASN A 126 7.76 3.86 0.88
C ASN A 126 9.23 4.32 1.01
N THR A 127 9.56 5.21 1.96
CA THR A 127 10.96 5.60 2.17
C THR A 127 11.28 5.85 3.64
N GLU A 128 12.19 5.03 4.14
CA GLU A 128 12.79 4.96 5.46
C GLU A 128 13.15 6.34 6.05
N LYS A 129 12.64 6.67 7.24
CA LYS A 129 13.25 7.65 8.16
C LYS A 129 12.85 7.35 9.62
N ASP A 130 13.83 6.88 10.39
CA ASP A 130 13.87 6.66 11.84
C ASP A 130 12.63 6.05 12.50
N PHE A 131 12.42 4.76 12.24
CA PHE A 131 11.72 3.92 13.20
C PHE A 131 12.61 3.74 14.43
N THR A 132 12.32 4.44 15.53
CA THR A 132 12.99 4.18 16.81
C THR A 132 12.51 2.84 17.36
N ILE A 133 13.26 1.77 17.08
CA ILE A 133 13.06 0.44 17.67
C ILE A 133 13.51 0.53 19.14
N LEU A 134 12.61 0.24 20.07
CA LEU A 134 12.97 0.07 21.47
C LEU A 134 13.54 -1.34 21.65
N GLU A 135 14.85 -1.47 21.58
CA GLU A 135 15.51 -2.77 21.76
C GLU A 135 15.55 -3.15 23.25
N GLU A 136 14.79 -4.18 23.62
CA GLU A 136 14.82 -4.82 24.92
C GLU A 136 15.03 -6.34 24.77
N ILE A 137 15.55 -6.98 25.81
CA ILE A 137 15.65 -8.44 25.86
C ILE A 137 14.30 -8.97 26.32
N PHE A 138 13.70 -9.88 25.55
CA PHE A 138 12.41 -10.50 25.91
C PHE A 138 12.35 -11.98 25.52
N ASP A 139 11.48 -12.72 26.20
CA ASP A 139 11.20 -14.13 25.89
C ASP A 139 10.19 -14.23 24.73
N ILE A 140 10.58 -14.90 23.64
CA ILE A 140 9.75 -15.07 22.46
C ILE A 140 8.52 -15.94 22.74
N THR A 141 8.69 -16.96 23.57
CA THR A 141 7.62 -17.90 23.92
C THR A 141 6.56 -17.18 24.74
N GLU A 142 6.99 -16.36 25.71
CA GLU A 142 6.08 -15.51 26.49
C GLU A 142 5.33 -14.51 25.60
N LEU A 143 6.03 -13.90 24.62
CA LEU A 143 5.40 -13.01 23.65
C LEU A 143 4.26 -13.69 22.88
N VAL A 144 4.49 -14.90 22.36
CA VAL A 144 3.49 -15.66 21.60
C VAL A 144 2.33 -16.09 22.50
N HIS A 145 2.61 -16.60 23.71
CA HIS A 145 1.57 -16.98 24.66
C HIS A 145 0.67 -15.80 25.06
N TYR A 146 1.27 -14.64 25.33
CA TYR A 146 0.51 -13.42 25.62
C TYR A 146 -0.47 -13.08 24.49
N CYS A 147 -0.02 -13.16 23.23
CA CYS A 147 -0.89 -12.92 22.07
C CYS A 147 -2.03 -13.95 21.99
N LEU A 148 -1.75 -15.23 22.24
CA LEU A 148 -2.78 -16.29 22.20
C LEU A 148 -3.84 -16.13 23.29
N ASP A 149 -3.43 -15.80 24.51
CA ASP A 149 -4.34 -15.67 25.65
C ASP A 149 -5.42 -14.61 25.41
N ILE A 150 -5.09 -13.53 24.69
CA ILE A 150 -6.04 -12.48 24.30
C ILE A 150 -7.17 -13.02 23.42
N PHE A 151 -6.87 -13.96 22.51
CA PHE A 151 -7.84 -14.44 21.52
C PHE A 151 -8.46 -15.80 21.86
N LYS A 152 -7.93 -16.49 22.88
CA LYS A 152 -8.35 -17.84 23.27
C LYS A 152 -9.86 -17.96 23.47
N SER A 153 -10.43 -17.13 24.35
CA SER A 153 -11.88 -17.17 24.62
C SER A 153 -12.72 -16.95 23.36
N ARG A 154 -12.29 -16.04 22.48
CA ARG A 154 -13.03 -15.72 21.25
C ARG A 154 -12.93 -16.82 20.20
N ALA A 155 -11.80 -17.52 20.15
CA ALA A 155 -11.62 -18.68 19.29
C ALA A 155 -12.46 -19.87 19.80
N ASP A 156 -12.47 -20.10 21.12
CA ASP A 156 -13.31 -21.11 21.77
C ASP A 156 -14.80 -20.85 21.48
N ASP A 157 -15.26 -19.59 21.62
CA ASP A 157 -16.64 -19.19 21.32
C ASP A 157 -17.03 -19.43 19.84
N LYS A 158 -16.07 -19.30 18.92
CA LYS A 158 -16.27 -19.54 17.48
C LYS A 158 -16.07 -21.00 17.07
N GLY A 159 -15.57 -21.85 17.97
CA GLY A 159 -15.19 -23.22 17.67
C GLY A 159 -14.00 -23.34 16.72
N VAL A 160 -13.07 -22.38 16.76
CA VAL A 160 -11.83 -22.36 15.97
C VAL A 160 -10.66 -22.74 16.88
N GLU A 161 -9.83 -23.69 16.47
CA GLU A 161 -8.66 -24.09 17.25
C GLU A 161 -7.50 -23.10 17.07
N LEU A 162 -6.89 -22.67 18.17
CA LEU A 162 -5.65 -21.88 18.17
C LEU A 162 -4.47 -22.78 18.56
N ILE A 163 -3.51 -22.93 17.63
CA ILE A 163 -2.37 -23.82 17.80
C ILE A 163 -1.08 -23.00 17.71
N SER A 164 -0.13 -23.23 18.62
CA SER A 164 1.23 -22.69 18.50
C SER A 164 2.27 -23.77 18.27
N TYR A 165 3.22 -23.46 17.39
CA TYR A 165 4.41 -24.25 17.13
C TYR A 165 5.64 -23.36 17.24
N ILE A 166 6.46 -23.57 18.26
CA ILE A 166 7.71 -22.84 18.46
C ILE A 166 8.86 -23.84 18.30
N ASP A 167 9.73 -23.60 17.33
CA ASP A 167 10.89 -24.45 17.09
C ASP A 167 11.83 -24.43 18.31
N SER A 168 12.11 -25.60 18.87
CA SER A 168 13.02 -25.79 20.01
C SER A 168 14.46 -25.33 19.75
N ALA A 169 14.86 -25.16 18.49
CA ALA A 169 16.16 -24.64 18.10
C ALA A 169 16.25 -23.11 18.17
N LEU A 170 15.17 -22.40 18.49
CA LEU A 170 15.18 -20.95 18.66
C LEU A 170 15.80 -20.54 20.01
N PRO A 171 16.51 -19.40 20.06
CA PRO A 171 16.90 -18.81 21.33
C PRO A 171 15.64 -18.41 22.12
N LYS A 172 15.64 -18.65 23.44
CA LYS A 172 14.51 -18.29 24.30
C LYS A 172 14.34 -16.78 24.43
N GLU A 173 15.46 -16.08 24.58
CA GLU A 173 15.52 -14.62 24.69
C GLU A 173 16.10 -14.02 23.42
N VAL A 174 15.50 -12.92 22.96
CA VAL A 174 16.02 -12.12 21.84
C VAL A 174 16.02 -10.64 22.17
N LEU A 175 16.86 -9.90 21.46
CA LEU A 175 16.89 -8.44 21.50
C LEU A 175 15.97 -7.87 20.41
N GLY A 176 15.04 -7.00 20.79
CA GLY A 176 14.16 -6.32 19.84
C GLY A 176 13.01 -5.57 20.53
N ASP A 177 12.04 -5.12 19.75
CA ASP A 177 10.87 -4.38 20.27
C ASP A 177 9.68 -5.34 20.49
N ALA A 178 9.56 -5.83 21.72
CA ALA A 178 8.52 -6.80 22.09
C ALA A 178 7.11 -6.21 21.93
N VAL A 179 6.93 -4.93 22.25
CA VAL A 179 5.63 -4.23 22.15
C VAL A 179 5.16 -4.21 20.70
N ARG A 180 6.01 -3.81 19.75
CA ARG A 180 5.65 -3.80 18.33
C ARG A 180 5.42 -5.20 17.79
N LEU A 181 6.26 -6.17 18.15
CA LEU A 181 6.08 -7.56 17.71
C LEU A 181 4.74 -8.14 18.21
N ARG A 182 4.37 -7.88 19.48
CA ARG A 182 3.04 -8.23 20.01
C ARG A 182 1.93 -7.63 19.18
N GLN A 183 2.03 -6.34 18.86
CA GLN A 183 1.03 -5.63 18.07
C GLN A 183 0.85 -6.25 16.68
N ILE A 184 1.96 -6.50 15.98
CA ILE A 184 1.97 -7.12 14.65
C ILE A 184 1.34 -8.51 14.71
N LEU A 185 1.76 -9.35 15.66
CA LEU A 185 1.25 -10.71 15.81
C LEU A 185 -0.24 -10.73 16.17
N CYS A 186 -0.67 -9.88 17.12
CA CYS A 186 -2.08 -9.73 17.48
C CYS A 186 -2.94 -9.31 16.28
N ARG A 187 -2.44 -8.41 15.42
CA ARG A 187 -3.14 -8.00 14.20
C ARG A 187 -3.34 -9.17 13.24
N PHE A 188 -2.32 -10.01 13.04
CA PHE A 188 -2.43 -11.19 12.20
C PHE A 188 -3.42 -12.21 12.77
N ILE A 189 -3.33 -12.53 14.07
CA ILE A 189 -4.26 -13.46 14.73
C ILE A 189 -5.70 -12.94 14.69
N HIS A 190 -5.90 -11.65 14.93
CA HIS A 190 -7.23 -11.03 14.84
C HIS A 190 -7.82 -11.15 13.43
N ASN A 191 -7.01 -10.93 12.39
CA ASN A 191 -7.44 -11.07 11.01
C ASN A 191 -7.78 -12.53 10.68
N ALA A 192 -6.93 -13.48 11.06
CA ALA A 192 -7.18 -14.91 10.88
C ALA A 192 -8.50 -15.34 11.53
N LEU A 193 -8.74 -14.93 12.77
CA LEU A 193 -9.96 -15.26 13.52
C LEU A 193 -11.22 -14.59 12.94
N ARG A 194 -11.06 -13.40 12.35
CA ARG A 194 -12.17 -12.74 11.65
C ARG A 194 -12.63 -13.55 10.43
N PHE A 195 -11.70 -14.14 9.68
CA PHE A 195 -12.00 -14.81 8.40
C PHE A 195 -12.15 -16.34 8.48
N THR A 196 -11.75 -16.95 9.59
CA THR A 196 -11.94 -18.38 9.83
C THR A 196 -13.24 -18.61 10.58
N GLU A 197 -14.25 -19.18 9.92
CA GLU A 197 -15.51 -19.55 10.57
C GLU A 197 -15.39 -20.89 11.31
N HIS A 198 -14.69 -21.87 10.72
CA HIS A 198 -14.44 -23.19 11.29
C HIS A 198 -13.02 -23.67 10.90
N GLY A 199 -12.42 -24.51 11.74
CA GLY A 199 -11.09 -25.08 11.50
C GLY A 199 -10.05 -24.59 12.52
N GLU A 200 -8.87 -24.22 12.03
CA GLU A 200 -7.72 -23.93 12.90
C GLU A 200 -6.91 -22.71 12.44
N ILE A 201 -6.24 -22.08 13.39
CA ILE A 201 -5.27 -21.02 13.18
C ILE A 201 -3.97 -21.46 13.84
N VAL A 202 -2.93 -21.60 13.02
CA VAL A 202 -1.60 -22.09 13.43
C VAL A 202 -0.61 -20.92 13.45
N ILE A 203 -0.07 -20.62 14.63
CA ILE A 203 1.01 -19.67 14.82
C ILE A 203 2.31 -20.46 14.86
N SER A 204 3.24 -20.21 13.93
CA SER A 204 4.53 -20.91 13.89
C SER A 204 5.73 -19.98 13.91
N LEU A 205 6.73 -20.35 14.71
CA LEU A 205 8.01 -19.67 14.81
C LEU A 205 9.12 -20.65 14.44
N LYS A 206 9.93 -20.28 13.44
CA LYS A 206 11.01 -21.12 12.91
C LYS A 206 12.27 -20.31 12.65
N ASN A 207 13.42 -20.96 12.79
CA ASN A 207 14.68 -20.39 12.30
C ASN A 207 14.63 -20.24 10.78
N THR A 208 15.16 -19.13 10.27
CA THR A 208 15.29 -18.89 8.83
C THR A 208 16.59 -18.14 8.53
N ILE A 209 16.94 -18.04 7.26
CA ILE A 209 18.03 -17.18 6.80
C ILE A 209 17.41 -15.98 6.10
N PHE A 210 17.66 -14.80 6.64
CA PHE A 210 17.21 -13.54 6.07
C PHE A 210 18.41 -12.61 5.87
N ASN A 211 18.59 -12.08 4.67
CA ASN A 211 19.72 -11.20 4.33
C ASN A 211 21.10 -11.75 4.79
N GLN A 212 21.35 -13.04 4.52
CA GLN A 212 22.58 -13.75 4.91
C GLN A 212 22.83 -13.86 6.43
N SER A 213 21.83 -13.54 7.26
CA SER A 213 21.88 -13.63 8.72
C SER A 213 20.83 -14.62 9.23
N LEU A 214 21.08 -15.20 10.41
CA LEU A 214 20.07 -15.99 11.11
C LEU A 214 18.92 -15.06 11.51
N GLY A 215 17.71 -15.42 11.11
CA GLY A 215 16.49 -14.71 11.44
C GLY A 215 15.44 -15.64 12.02
N ILE A 216 14.37 -15.05 12.54
CA ILE A 216 13.21 -15.77 13.08
C ILE A 216 12.03 -15.45 12.20
N GLN A 217 11.45 -16.49 11.60
CA GLN A 217 10.23 -16.38 10.82
C GLN A 217 9.03 -16.56 11.73
N PHE A 218 8.17 -15.55 11.78
CA PHE A 218 6.83 -15.63 12.36
C PHE A 218 5.82 -15.90 11.24
N SER A 219 4.92 -16.85 11.45
CA SER A 219 3.86 -17.18 10.50
C SER A 219 2.55 -17.40 11.24
N VAL A 220 1.47 -16.86 10.69
CA VAL A 220 0.09 -17.15 11.11
C VAL A 220 -0.59 -17.72 9.89
N GLN A 221 -1.07 -18.96 10.01
CA GLN A 221 -1.79 -19.66 8.96
C GLN A 221 -3.20 -19.94 9.46
N ASP A 222 -4.20 -19.69 8.62
CA ASP A 222 -5.60 -19.94 8.95
C ASP A 222 -6.29 -20.79 7.86
N THR A 223 -7.41 -21.41 8.23
CA THR A 223 -8.23 -22.21 7.31
C THR A 223 -9.44 -21.45 6.77
N GLY A 224 -9.39 -20.12 6.80
CA GLY A 224 -10.44 -19.24 6.30
C GLY A 224 -10.51 -19.18 4.77
N ILE A 225 -11.09 -18.10 4.26
CA ILE A 225 -11.35 -17.91 2.82
C ILE A 225 -10.12 -17.61 1.96
N GLY A 226 -8.94 -17.44 2.56
CA GLY A 226 -7.69 -17.16 1.86
C GLY A 226 -6.73 -16.27 2.62
#